data_AF-A0AAJ3TX79-F1
#
_entry.id   AF-A0AAJ3TX79-F1
#
_cell.length_a   1.000
_cell.length_b   1.000
_cell.length_c   1.000
_cell.angle_alpha   90.00
_cell.angle_beta   90.00
_cell.angle_gamma   90.00
#
_symmetry.space_group_name_H-M   'P 1'
#
loop_
_entity.id
_entity.type
_entity.pdbx_description
1 polymer ?
#
loop_
_entity_poly.entity_id
_entity_poly.type
_entity_poly.pdbx_seq_one_letter_code
_entity_poly.pdbx_strand_id
1 'polypeptide(L)'
;ERATAENSVVPFSRLMSYRGVHYRYDEYGRMVEKQGRSGTQSYRYDAEHRMVEARTARGTYRYVYDALGRRTEKQHISHDGKAYNRTKFLWDGMRLAQESRPEGSSSLYIYSAPGSYEPLARVDKAGKGEPARVLYFHTDVNGAPEELTDSDGKIVWETGYQVWGNTIQEKDHGGVEQSLRYQGQYLDRETGLHYNLHRYYDPDVGRFTQP
;
A
#
# COMPACT_ATOMS: atom_id res chain seq x y z
N GLU A 1 29.01 -21.75 3.28
CA GLU A 1 29.20 -20.80 2.16
C GLU A 1 28.85 -19.40 2.60
N ARG A 2 29.78 -18.44 2.44
CA ARG A 2 29.55 -17.02 2.72
C ARG A 2 28.99 -16.37 1.45
N ALA A 3 27.74 -15.95 1.46
CA ALA A 3 27.18 -15.13 0.39
C ALA A 3 27.74 -13.70 0.51
N THR A 4 28.60 -13.32 -0.44
CA THR A 4 29.15 -11.98 -0.59
C THR A 4 28.07 -11.03 -1.11
N ALA A 5 27.99 -9.85 -0.50
CA ALA A 5 27.15 -8.74 -0.93
C ALA A 5 27.73 -8.16 -2.24
N GLU A 6 27.45 -8.80 -3.38
CA GLU A 6 27.89 -8.30 -4.68
C GLU A 6 26.92 -7.24 -5.23
N ASN A 7 27.45 -6.03 -5.37
CA ASN A 7 27.06 -4.96 -6.27
C ASN A 7 25.66 -4.33 -6.12
N SER A 8 25.42 -3.70 -4.96
CA SER A 8 24.53 -2.54 -4.93
C SER A 8 25.30 -1.30 -5.40
N VAL A 9 25.10 -0.92 -6.66
CA VAL A 9 25.63 0.34 -7.19
C VAL A 9 24.68 1.45 -6.75
N VAL A 10 25.18 2.39 -5.94
CA VAL A 10 24.39 3.51 -5.39
C VAL A 10 25.00 4.87 -5.80
N PRO A 11 24.89 5.30 -7.07
CA PRO A 11 25.31 6.64 -7.45
C PRO A 11 24.25 7.66 -6.96
N PHE A 12 24.68 8.74 -6.33
CA PHE A 12 23.79 9.82 -5.85
C PHE A 12 22.64 9.33 -4.95
N SER A 13 22.89 8.34 -4.09
CA SER A 13 21.87 7.70 -3.23
C SER A 13 20.75 6.99 -4.00
N ARG A 14 20.95 6.63 -5.28
CA ARG A 14 19.98 5.90 -6.13
C ARG A 14 20.41 4.44 -6.27
N LEU A 15 19.56 3.51 -5.81
CA LEU A 15 19.92 2.09 -5.77
C LEU A 15 19.66 1.47 -7.14
N MET A 16 20.68 1.08 -7.90
CA MET A 16 20.48 0.54 -9.24
C MET A 16 20.13 -0.96 -9.25
N SER A 17 20.62 -1.70 -8.26
CA SER A 17 20.33 -3.13 -8.09
C SER A 17 20.47 -3.60 -6.65
N TYR A 18 19.61 -4.54 -6.25
CA TYR A 18 19.70 -5.24 -4.97
C TYR A 18 19.06 -6.62 -5.06
N ARG A 19 19.81 -7.68 -4.72
CA ARG A 19 19.33 -9.07 -4.71
C ARG A 19 18.60 -9.50 -5.99
N GLY A 20 19.11 -9.10 -7.15
CA GLY A 20 18.54 -9.42 -8.46
C GLY A 20 17.31 -8.58 -8.85
N VAL A 21 16.95 -7.59 -8.04
CA VAL A 21 15.97 -6.55 -8.42
C VAL A 21 16.73 -5.36 -8.98
N HIS A 22 16.31 -4.87 -10.13
CA HIS A 22 16.90 -3.72 -10.82
C HIS A 22 15.96 -2.54 -10.80
N TYR A 23 16.51 -1.33 -10.67
CA TYR A 23 15.73 -0.11 -10.55
C TYR A 23 16.25 0.95 -11.52
N ARG A 24 15.33 1.77 -12.03
CA ARG A 24 15.66 2.97 -12.81
C ARG A 24 14.96 4.18 -12.23
N TYR A 25 15.62 5.32 -12.33
CA TYR A 25 15.15 6.60 -11.83
C TYR A 25 15.17 7.65 -12.94
N ASP A 26 14.27 8.63 -12.86
CA ASP A 26 14.32 9.82 -13.69
C ASP A 26 15.36 10.85 -13.20
N GLU A 27 15.44 11.99 -13.87
CA GLU A 27 16.36 13.09 -13.50
C GLU A 27 16.10 13.63 -12.08
N TYR A 28 14.83 13.65 -11.65
CA TYR A 28 14.40 14.07 -10.31
C TYR A 28 14.63 13.00 -9.22
N GLY A 29 15.15 11.82 -9.59
CA GLY A 29 15.43 10.74 -8.64
C GLY A 29 14.19 9.94 -8.23
N ARG A 30 13.09 10.03 -8.97
CA ARG A 30 11.89 9.22 -8.74
C ARG A 30 12.02 7.88 -9.46
N MET A 31 11.67 6.79 -8.81
CA MET A 31 11.73 5.45 -9.39
C MET A 31 10.71 5.31 -10.53
N VAL A 32 11.19 5.10 -11.76
CA VAL A 32 10.34 4.94 -12.96
C VAL A 32 10.22 3.49 -13.41
N GLU A 33 11.12 2.61 -12.94
CA GLU A 33 11.06 1.18 -13.23
C GLU A 33 11.60 0.35 -12.07
N LYS A 34 10.97 -0.79 -11.82
CA LYS A 34 11.40 -1.84 -10.89
C LYS A 34 11.24 -3.20 -11.58
N GLN A 35 12.34 -3.90 -11.81
CA GLN A 35 12.35 -5.23 -12.42
C GLN A 35 12.78 -6.26 -11.39
N GLY A 36 11.88 -7.15 -11.01
CA GLY A 36 12.15 -8.18 -10.01
C GLY A 36 11.27 -9.42 -10.18
N ARG A 37 11.03 -10.15 -9.08
CA ARG A 37 10.29 -11.41 -9.09
C ARG A 37 8.85 -11.27 -9.60
N SER A 38 8.22 -10.12 -9.37
CA SER A 38 6.86 -9.81 -9.84
C SER A 38 6.80 -9.30 -11.28
N GLY A 39 7.90 -9.45 -12.04
CA GLY A 39 8.06 -8.89 -13.38
C GLY A 39 8.55 -7.44 -13.36
N THR A 40 8.50 -6.82 -14.54
CA THR A 40 8.82 -5.41 -14.71
C THR A 40 7.61 -4.55 -14.37
N GLN A 41 7.81 -3.59 -13.48
CA GLN A 41 6.85 -2.55 -13.14
C GLN A 41 7.39 -1.21 -13.63
N SER A 42 6.52 -0.36 -14.20
CA SER A 42 6.88 1.00 -14.61
C SER A 42 5.92 2.03 -14.02
N TYR A 43 6.45 3.20 -13.70
CA TYR A 43 5.73 4.25 -12.97
C TYR A 43 5.81 5.58 -13.69
N ARG A 44 4.72 6.35 -13.67
CA ARG A 44 4.68 7.73 -14.17
C ARG A 44 4.26 8.69 -13.07
N TYR A 45 4.81 9.90 -13.13
CA TYR A 45 4.60 10.95 -12.15
C TYR A 45 4.08 12.22 -12.81
N ASP A 46 3.31 13.01 -12.08
CA ASP A 46 2.92 14.36 -12.48
C ASP A 46 4.02 15.41 -12.15
N ALA A 47 3.70 16.67 -12.41
CA ALA A 47 4.59 17.80 -12.15
C ALA A 47 4.81 18.03 -10.64
N GLU A 48 3.89 17.58 -9.80
CA GLU A 48 3.97 17.63 -8.33
C GLU A 48 4.66 16.39 -7.73
N HIS A 49 5.31 15.56 -8.56
CA HIS A 49 6.05 14.36 -8.14
C HIS A 49 5.19 13.25 -7.51
N ARG A 50 3.89 13.24 -7.78
CA ARG A 50 2.95 12.18 -7.34
C ARG A 50 2.85 11.10 -8.40
N MET A 51 2.88 9.84 -8.00
CA MET A 51 2.75 8.70 -8.93
C MET A 51 1.32 8.68 -9.47
N VAL A 52 1.12 8.92 -10.76
CA VAL A 52 -0.22 8.96 -11.39
C VAL A 52 -0.57 7.69 -12.17
N GLU A 53 0.43 6.88 -12.53
CA GLU A 53 0.20 5.57 -13.13
C GLU A 53 1.27 4.56 -12.72
N ALA A 54 0.83 3.32 -12.46
CA ALA A 54 1.69 2.15 -12.34
C ALA A 54 1.24 1.08 -13.35
N ARG A 55 2.19 0.51 -14.09
CA ARG A 55 1.96 -0.65 -14.97
C ARG A 55 2.69 -1.84 -14.39
N THR A 56 1.97 -2.92 -14.12
CA THR A 56 2.53 -4.14 -13.53
C THR A 56 1.98 -5.37 -14.25
N ALA A 57 2.48 -6.56 -13.91
CA ALA A 57 1.91 -7.82 -14.41
C ALA A 57 0.42 -8.00 -14.03
N ARG A 58 -0.08 -7.25 -13.04
CA ARG A 58 -1.48 -7.28 -12.58
C ARG A 58 -2.38 -6.29 -13.30
N GLY A 59 -1.84 -5.51 -14.25
CA GLY A 59 -2.58 -4.52 -15.04
C GLY A 59 -2.04 -3.09 -14.90
N THR A 60 -2.80 -2.13 -15.42
CA THR A 60 -2.47 -0.71 -15.35
C THR A 60 -3.36 -0.03 -14.32
N TYR A 61 -2.76 0.71 -13.39
CA TYR A 61 -3.44 1.40 -12.31
C TYR A 61 -3.17 2.89 -12.39
N ARG A 62 -4.21 3.71 -12.24
CA ARG A 62 -4.10 5.18 -12.16
C ARG A 62 -4.50 5.67 -10.78
N TYR A 63 -3.84 6.73 -10.35
CA TYR A 63 -4.07 7.33 -9.04
C TYR A 63 -4.49 8.78 -9.20
N VAL A 64 -5.51 9.18 -8.45
CA VAL A 64 -6.06 10.54 -8.45
C VAL A 64 -5.82 11.16 -7.07
N TYR A 65 -5.44 12.44 -7.05
CA TYR A 65 -5.07 13.15 -5.85
C TYR A 65 -5.90 14.43 -5.71
N ASP A 66 -6.12 14.86 -4.46
CA ASP A 66 -6.65 16.19 -4.19
C ASP A 66 -5.54 17.26 -4.14
N ALA A 67 -5.94 18.51 -3.91
CA ALA A 67 -5.03 19.65 -3.82
C ALA A 67 -4.06 19.58 -2.62
N LEU A 68 -4.37 18.78 -1.59
CA LEU A 68 -3.48 18.54 -0.45
C LEU A 68 -2.51 17.38 -0.72
N GLY A 69 -2.57 16.76 -1.91
CA GLY A 69 -1.71 15.64 -2.29
C GLY A 69 -2.15 14.29 -1.74
N ARG A 70 -3.35 14.18 -1.17
CA ARG A 70 -3.89 12.92 -0.67
C ARG A 70 -4.53 12.14 -1.81
N ARG A 71 -4.27 10.84 -1.90
CA ARG A 71 -4.87 9.99 -2.93
C ARG A 71 -6.36 9.83 -2.67
N THR A 72 -7.20 10.28 -3.59
CA THR A 72 -8.67 10.19 -3.51
C THR A 72 -9.21 9.00 -4.28
N GLU A 73 -8.54 8.55 -5.34
CA GLU A 73 -8.95 7.36 -6.10
C GLU A 73 -7.75 6.50 -6.53
N LYS A 74 -7.98 5.18 -6.55
CA LYS A 74 -7.18 4.19 -7.26
C LYS A 74 -8.07 3.52 -8.30
N GLN A 75 -7.65 3.51 -9.56
CA GLN A 75 -8.43 3.01 -10.69
C GLN A 75 -7.68 1.90 -11.40
N HIS A 76 -8.31 0.75 -11.61
CA HIS A 76 -7.79 -0.31 -12.47
C HIS A 76 -8.29 -0.06 -13.91
N ILE A 77 -7.34 0.05 -14.83
CA ILE A 77 -7.55 0.44 -16.23
C ILE A 77 -7.52 -0.78 -17.13
N SER A 78 -8.54 -0.92 -17.98
CA SER A 78 -8.65 -1.96 -19.00
C SER A 78 -7.73 -1.66 -20.20
N HIS A 79 -7.57 -2.65 -21.08
CA HIS A 79 -6.75 -2.52 -22.28
C HIS A 79 -7.22 -1.38 -23.22
N ASP A 80 -8.51 -1.05 -23.23
CA ASP A 80 -9.07 0.09 -23.98
C ASP A 80 -8.90 1.45 -23.26
N GLY A 81 -8.18 1.49 -22.14
CA GLY A 81 -7.83 2.72 -21.43
C GLY A 81 -8.89 3.24 -20.45
N LYS A 82 -10.00 2.52 -20.26
CA LYS A 82 -11.09 2.91 -19.35
C LYS A 82 -10.91 2.34 -17.94
N ALA A 83 -11.40 3.04 -16.93
CA ALA A 83 -11.44 2.51 -15.57
C ALA A 83 -12.60 1.52 -15.43
N TYR A 84 -12.33 0.28 -15.02
CA TYR A 84 -13.34 -0.76 -14.82
C TYR A 84 -13.50 -1.17 -13.35
N ASN A 85 -12.49 -0.90 -12.52
CA ASN A 85 -12.59 -1.04 -11.07
C ASN A 85 -12.00 0.22 -10.42
N ARG A 86 -12.55 0.62 -9.28
CA ARG A 86 -12.10 1.80 -8.54
C ARG A 86 -12.23 1.58 -7.04
N THR A 87 -11.23 2.06 -6.31
CA THR A 87 -11.31 2.30 -4.86
C THR A 87 -11.25 3.80 -4.63
N LYS A 88 -12.18 4.33 -3.83
CA LYS A 88 -12.19 5.73 -3.37
C LYS A 88 -11.71 5.79 -1.94
N PHE A 89 -10.93 6.81 -1.63
CA PHE A 89 -10.37 7.06 -0.30
C PHE A 89 -10.94 8.36 0.28
N LEU A 90 -11.42 8.28 1.52
CA LEU A 90 -11.84 9.41 2.34
C LEU A 90 -10.79 9.66 3.42
N TRP A 91 -10.57 10.93 3.75
CA TRP A 91 -9.50 11.35 4.64
C TRP A 91 -10.02 12.20 5.81
N ASP A 92 -9.46 11.97 6.99
CA ASP A 92 -9.54 12.82 8.18
C ASP A 92 -8.19 13.51 8.36
N GLY A 93 -8.09 14.79 7.98
CA GLY A 93 -6.80 15.46 7.85
C GLY A 93 -5.89 14.70 6.86
N MET A 94 -4.74 14.22 7.34
CA MET A 94 -3.79 13.40 6.55
C MET A 94 -3.89 11.89 6.85
N ARG A 95 -4.92 11.48 7.59
CA ARG A 95 -5.13 10.09 8.01
C ARG A 95 -6.26 9.46 7.20
N LEU A 96 -6.05 8.24 6.73
CA LEU A 96 -7.04 7.53 5.92
C LEU A 96 -8.27 7.20 6.79
N ALA A 97 -9.43 7.78 6.46
CA ALA A 97 -10.66 7.51 7.18
C ALA A 97 -11.37 6.29 6.62
N GLN A 98 -11.52 6.18 5.29
CA GLN A 98 -12.30 5.10 4.70
C GLN A 98 -11.81 4.76 3.30
N GLU A 99 -11.90 3.48 2.93
CA GLU A 99 -11.89 3.04 1.54
C GLU A 99 -13.29 2.53 1.13
N SER A 100 -13.67 2.74 -0.13
CA SER A 100 -14.95 2.26 -0.65
C SER A 100 -14.90 1.94 -2.14
N ARG A 101 -15.74 1.03 -2.59
CA ARG A 101 -15.85 0.61 -3.99
C ARG A 101 -17.26 0.81 -4.55
N PRO A 102 -17.43 0.92 -5.88
CA PRO A 102 -18.72 1.23 -6.52
C PRO A 102 -19.87 0.28 -6.16
N GLU A 103 -19.58 -1.00 -5.90
CA GLU A 103 -20.56 -2.01 -5.48
C GLU A 103 -21.11 -1.77 -4.06
N GLY A 104 -20.53 -0.82 -3.32
CA GLY A 104 -20.97 -0.44 -1.98
C GLY A 104 -20.16 -1.05 -0.85
N SER A 105 -19.15 -1.88 -1.17
CA SER A 105 -18.22 -2.37 -0.16
C SER A 105 -17.39 -1.21 0.40
N SER A 106 -17.11 -1.22 1.70
CA SER A 106 -16.31 -0.17 2.36
C SER A 106 -15.63 -0.66 3.63
N SER A 107 -14.47 -0.07 3.94
CA SER A 107 -13.75 -0.27 5.19
C SER A 107 -13.49 1.10 5.83
N LEU A 108 -14.12 1.41 6.96
CA LEU A 108 -13.91 2.62 7.75
C LEU A 108 -12.90 2.32 8.87
N TYR A 109 -11.86 3.14 9.02
CA TYR A 109 -10.80 2.96 10.00
C TYR A 109 -11.00 3.86 11.22
N ILE A 110 -10.83 3.28 12.40
CA ILE A 110 -10.88 3.95 13.71
C ILE A 110 -9.51 3.81 14.34
N TYR A 111 -9.00 4.89 14.92
CA TYR A 111 -7.64 5.01 15.45
C TYR A 111 -7.64 5.17 16.97
N SER A 112 -6.54 4.78 17.63
CA SER A 112 -6.45 4.67 19.10
C SER A 112 -6.65 5.99 19.84
N ALA A 113 -6.25 7.12 19.24
CA ALA A 113 -6.36 8.45 19.84
C ALA A 113 -6.46 9.56 18.77
N PRO A 114 -6.88 10.78 19.15
CA PRO A 114 -6.77 11.96 18.28
C PRO A 114 -5.32 12.15 17.79
N GLY A 115 -5.14 12.29 16.49
CA GLY A 115 -3.82 12.45 15.86
C GLY A 115 -2.97 11.17 15.75
N SER A 116 -3.38 10.06 16.37
CA SER A 116 -2.69 8.77 16.24
C SER A 116 -2.89 8.14 14.86
N TYR A 117 -1.88 7.46 14.36
CA TYR A 117 -1.95 6.62 13.16
C TYR A 117 -2.02 5.12 13.48
N GLU A 118 -2.01 4.75 14.76
CA GLU A 118 -2.21 3.39 15.23
C GLU A 118 -3.69 2.99 15.09
N PRO A 119 -4.00 1.99 14.27
CA PRO A 119 -5.37 1.55 14.06
C PRO A 119 -5.89 0.79 15.28
N LEU A 120 -7.13 1.06 15.67
CA LEU A 120 -7.83 0.41 16.77
C LEU A 120 -8.87 -0.58 16.26
N ALA A 121 -9.72 -0.13 15.34
CA ALA A 121 -10.79 -0.94 14.78
C ALA A 121 -11.06 -0.59 13.31
N ARG A 122 -11.72 -1.49 12.60
CA ARG A 122 -12.22 -1.28 11.25
C ARG A 122 -13.68 -1.70 11.17
N VAL A 123 -14.50 -0.88 10.52
CA VAL A 123 -15.91 -1.19 10.26
C VAL A 123 -16.07 -1.52 8.78
N ASP A 124 -16.33 -2.78 8.49
CA ASP A 124 -16.48 -3.29 7.13
C ASP A 124 -17.96 -3.39 6.76
N LYS A 125 -18.28 -3.02 5.52
CA LYS A 125 -19.55 -3.33 4.86
C LYS A 125 -19.27 -4.08 3.58
N ALA A 126 -19.97 -5.19 3.36
CA ALA A 126 -19.82 -5.99 2.14
C ALA A 126 -20.48 -5.33 0.90
N GLY A 127 -21.53 -4.53 1.12
CA GLY A 127 -22.30 -3.90 0.05
C GLY A 127 -23.36 -2.94 0.60
N LYS A 128 -24.13 -2.32 -0.31
CA LYS A 128 -25.25 -1.45 0.08
C LYS A 128 -26.33 -2.27 0.77
N GLY A 129 -26.72 -1.86 1.97
CA GLY A 129 -27.76 -2.52 2.76
C GLY A 129 -27.28 -3.73 3.58
N GLU A 130 -26.04 -4.18 3.36
CA GLU A 130 -25.42 -5.23 4.16
C GLU A 130 -25.10 -4.72 5.57
N PRO A 131 -25.23 -5.56 6.61
CA PRO A 131 -24.84 -5.20 7.96
C PRO A 131 -23.34 -4.89 8.02
N ALA A 132 -22.98 -3.93 8.86
CA ALA A 132 -21.59 -3.66 9.15
C ALA A 132 -21.05 -4.68 10.14
N ARG A 133 -19.81 -5.12 9.95
CA ARG A 133 -19.04 -5.89 10.95
C ARG A 133 -17.89 -5.05 11.49
N VAL A 134 -17.63 -5.18 12.78
CA VAL A 134 -16.50 -4.51 13.44
C VAL A 134 -15.37 -5.51 13.60
N LEU A 135 -14.17 -5.12 13.17
CA LEU A 135 -12.93 -5.86 13.34
C LEU A 135 -11.98 -5.06 14.22
N TYR A 136 -11.22 -5.73 15.07
CA TYR A 136 -10.29 -5.11 16.02
C TYR A 136 -8.86 -5.40 15.62
N PHE A 137 -8.01 -4.38 15.62
CA PHE A 137 -6.59 -4.51 15.29
C PHE A 137 -5.79 -4.93 16.52
N HIS A 138 -4.85 -5.84 16.29
CA HIS A 138 -3.74 -6.12 17.20
C HIS A 138 -2.45 -5.75 16.47
N THR A 139 -1.68 -4.83 17.05
CA THR A 139 -0.53 -4.24 16.38
C THR A 139 0.76 -4.52 17.13
N ASP A 140 1.86 -4.61 16.39
CA ASP A 140 3.21 -4.55 16.95
C ASP A 140 3.49 -3.16 17.57
N VAL A 141 4.58 -3.02 18.33
CA VAL A 141 4.99 -1.79 19.02
C VAL A 141 5.23 -0.60 18.07
N ASN A 142 5.48 -0.87 16.79
CA ASN A 142 5.62 0.14 15.74
C ASN A 142 4.27 0.55 15.10
N GLY A 143 3.16 -0.05 15.54
CA GLY A 143 1.80 0.18 15.05
C GLY A 143 1.44 -0.60 13.77
N ALA A 144 2.28 -1.53 13.31
CA ALA A 144 1.95 -2.40 12.18
C ALA A 144 0.89 -3.44 12.60
N PRO A 145 -0.21 -3.60 11.86
CA PRO A 145 -1.21 -4.65 12.12
C PRO A 145 -0.62 -6.06 12.01
N GLU A 146 -0.66 -6.85 13.08
CA GLU A 146 -0.27 -8.27 13.05
C GLU A 146 -1.50 -9.18 12.99
N GLU A 147 -2.60 -8.79 13.63
CA GLU A 147 -3.83 -9.59 13.61
C GLU A 147 -5.09 -8.71 13.53
N LEU A 148 -6.18 -9.29 13.03
CA LEU A 148 -7.54 -8.77 13.13
C LEU A 148 -8.43 -9.83 13.76
N THR A 149 -9.24 -9.42 14.73
CA THR A 149 -10.30 -10.26 15.32
C THR A 149 -11.68 -9.70 15.05
N ASP A 150 -12.69 -10.57 14.96
CA ASP A 150 -14.11 -10.16 14.95
C ASP A 150 -14.62 -9.81 16.36
N SER A 151 -15.93 -9.55 16.48
CA SER A 151 -16.59 -9.22 17.75
C SER A 151 -16.62 -10.35 18.77
N ASP A 152 -16.43 -11.60 18.33
CA ASP A 152 -16.39 -12.77 19.19
C ASP A 152 -14.93 -13.11 19.60
N GLY A 153 -13.96 -12.29 19.16
CA GLY A 153 -12.53 -12.48 19.44
C GLY A 153 -11.86 -13.52 18.54
N LYS A 154 -12.53 -13.99 17.48
CA LYS A 154 -11.93 -14.94 16.54
C LYS A 154 -11.01 -14.21 15.57
N ILE A 155 -9.80 -14.74 15.37
CA ILE A 155 -8.86 -14.23 14.37
C ILE A 155 -9.46 -14.43 12.96
N VAL A 156 -9.55 -13.34 12.20
CA VAL A 156 -10.05 -13.31 10.82
C VAL A 156 -8.94 -13.01 9.80
N TRP A 157 -7.84 -12.42 10.25
CA TRP A 157 -6.64 -12.17 9.44
C TRP A 157 -5.43 -12.09 10.37
N GLU A 158 -4.29 -12.62 9.95
CA GLU A 158 -3.02 -12.51 10.67
C GLU A 158 -1.83 -12.42 9.69
N THR A 159 -0.75 -11.76 10.09
CA THR A 159 0.50 -11.73 9.36
C THR A 159 1.70 -11.55 10.29
N GLY A 160 2.90 -11.81 9.76
CA GLY A 160 4.16 -11.42 10.38
C GLY A 160 5.01 -10.63 9.38
N TYR A 161 5.84 -9.71 9.88
CA TYR A 161 6.64 -8.81 9.05
C TYR A 161 8.12 -9.19 9.00
N GLN A 162 8.72 -9.00 7.84
CA GLN A 162 10.16 -8.86 7.68
C GLN A 162 10.60 -7.47 8.16
N VAL A 163 11.91 -7.31 8.38
CA VAL A 163 12.53 -6.09 8.94
C VAL A 163 12.10 -4.79 8.25
N TRP A 164 11.79 -4.82 6.96
CA TRP A 164 11.44 -3.64 6.17
C TRP A 164 9.96 -3.55 5.80
N GLY A 165 9.08 -4.33 6.45
CA GLY A 165 7.63 -4.20 6.32
C GLY A 165 6.99 -5.08 5.24
N ASN A 166 7.77 -5.91 4.56
CA ASN A 166 7.21 -7.00 3.74
C ASN A 166 6.57 -8.04 4.65
N THR A 167 5.39 -8.54 4.26
CA THR A 167 4.75 -9.66 4.97
C THR A 167 5.47 -10.97 4.65
N ILE A 168 5.76 -11.78 5.67
CA ILE A 168 6.27 -13.15 5.49
C ILE A 168 5.17 -14.02 4.87
N GLN A 169 3.98 -13.95 5.45
CA GLN A 169 2.77 -14.61 4.98
C GLN A 169 1.55 -13.85 5.55
N GLU A 170 0.58 -13.51 4.71
CA GLU A 170 -0.76 -13.13 5.16
C GLU A 170 -1.63 -14.39 5.18
N LYS A 171 -2.30 -14.65 6.31
CA LYS A 171 -3.30 -15.71 6.42
C LYS A 171 -4.67 -15.05 6.59
N ASP A 172 -5.55 -15.34 5.65
CA ASP A 172 -6.94 -14.89 5.67
C ASP A 172 -7.83 -16.04 6.13
N HIS A 173 -8.56 -15.81 7.23
CA HIS A 173 -9.47 -16.78 7.85
C HIS A 173 -10.94 -16.33 7.72
N GLY A 174 -11.22 -15.19 7.08
CA GLY A 174 -12.52 -14.52 7.12
C GLY A 174 -12.89 -13.69 5.89
N GLY A 175 -12.17 -13.85 4.77
CA GLY A 175 -12.35 -13.04 3.55
C GLY A 175 -11.95 -11.58 3.79
N VAL A 176 -10.93 -11.35 4.61
CA VAL A 176 -10.50 -10.03 5.05
C VAL A 176 -9.19 -9.66 4.35
N GLU A 177 -9.28 -8.67 3.48
CA GLU A 177 -8.10 -8.01 2.93
C GLU A 177 -7.70 -6.82 3.82
N GLN A 178 -6.45 -6.77 4.30
CA GLN A 178 -5.93 -5.67 5.12
C GLN A 178 -4.69 -5.01 4.47
N SER A 179 -4.81 -3.73 4.14
CA SER A 179 -3.78 -2.96 3.43
C SER A 179 -2.98 -2.00 4.31
N LEU A 180 -3.39 -1.69 5.54
CA LEU A 180 -2.58 -0.87 6.45
C LEU A 180 -1.25 -1.57 6.74
N ARG A 181 -0.18 -0.77 6.83
CA ARG A 181 1.19 -1.22 7.14
C ARG A 181 1.69 -0.44 8.36
N TYR A 182 2.98 -0.04 8.39
CA TYR A 182 3.44 0.90 9.40
C TYR A 182 2.55 2.14 9.45
N GLN A 183 2.58 2.86 10.58
CA GLN A 183 1.73 4.02 10.82
C GLN A 183 1.73 5.00 9.61
N GLY A 184 0.53 5.26 9.07
CA GLY A 184 0.31 6.12 7.90
C GLY A 184 0.51 5.47 6.53
N GLN A 185 0.92 4.20 6.47
CA GLN A 185 1.19 3.48 5.24
C GLN A 185 0.02 2.61 4.78
N TYR A 186 -0.18 2.55 3.46
CA TYR A 186 -1.18 1.72 2.79
C TYR A 186 -0.52 0.89 1.67
N LEU A 187 -0.61 -0.44 1.75
CA LEU A 187 -0.12 -1.34 0.71
C LEU A 187 -0.96 -1.24 -0.56
N ASP A 188 -0.30 -0.92 -1.66
CA ASP A 188 -0.81 -1.15 -3.00
C ASP A 188 -0.39 -2.54 -3.49
N ARG A 189 -1.27 -3.52 -3.33
CA ARG A 189 -1.03 -4.92 -3.74
C ARG A 189 -0.66 -5.09 -5.20
N GLU A 190 -1.02 -4.14 -6.06
CA GLU A 190 -0.66 -4.17 -7.47
C GLU A 190 0.83 -3.93 -7.74
N THR A 191 1.50 -3.17 -6.87
CA THR A 191 2.93 -2.81 -6.99
C THR A 191 3.81 -3.45 -5.91
N GLY A 192 3.24 -3.76 -4.74
CA GLY A 192 3.98 -4.11 -3.52
C GLY A 192 4.51 -2.89 -2.76
N LEU A 193 4.29 -1.67 -3.27
CA LEU A 193 4.73 -0.45 -2.62
C LEU A 193 3.72 0.01 -1.56
N HIS A 194 4.23 0.66 -0.53
CA HIS A 194 3.42 1.25 0.53
C HIS A 194 3.23 2.74 0.24
N TYR A 195 2.02 3.14 -0.14
CA TYR A 195 1.64 4.54 -0.23
C TYR A 195 1.74 5.20 1.14
N ASN A 196 2.48 6.31 1.23
CA ASN A 196 2.71 7.08 2.44
C ASN A 196 2.58 8.58 2.11
N LEU A 197 1.36 8.99 1.74
CA LEU A 197 0.99 10.34 1.33
C LEU A 197 1.79 10.86 0.13
N HIS A 198 2.84 11.64 0.38
CA HIS A 198 3.62 12.29 -0.66
C HIS A 198 4.67 11.36 -1.28
N ARG A 199 4.93 10.20 -0.67
CA ARG A 199 5.94 9.24 -1.14
C ARG A 199 5.42 7.80 -1.11
N TYR A 200 6.09 6.94 -1.86
CA TYR A 200 5.92 5.50 -1.83
C TYR A 200 7.13 4.86 -1.18
N TYR A 201 6.90 3.93 -0.26
CA TYR A 201 7.94 3.16 0.41
C TYR A 201 8.02 1.77 -0.24
N ASP A 202 9.23 1.36 -0.60
CA ASP A 202 9.51 0.03 -1.14
C ASP A 202 10.05 -0.87 -0.01
N PRO A 203 9.22 -1.81 0.50
CA PRO A 203 9.64 -2.72 1.57
C PRO A 203 10.70 -3.74 1.13
N ASP A 204 10.91 -3.98 -0.17
CA ASP A 204 11.95 -4.92 -0.63
C ASP A 204 13.37 -4.41 -0.36
N VAL A 205 13.52 -3.09 -0.27
CA VAL A 205 14.81 -2.40 -0.12
C VAL A 205 14.82 -1.40 1.04
N GLY A 206 13.74 -1.33 1.81
CA GLY A 206 13.67 -0.54 3.03
C GLY A 206 13.77 0.97 2.81
N ARG A 207 13.24 1.51 1.71
CA ARG A 207 13.41 2.93 1.37
C ARG A 207 12.27 3.55 0.57
N PHE A 208 12.18 4.87 0.59
CA PHE A 208 11.28 5.61 -0.30
C PHE A 208 11.75 5.57 -1.76
N THR A 209 10.79 5.57 -2.68
CA THR A 209 11.00 5.54 -4.14
C THR A 209 11.17 6.95 -4.75
N GLN A 210 10.93 7.98 -3.94
CA GLN A 210 11.21 9.39 -4.20
C GLN A 210 12.14 9.94 -3.11
N PRO A 211 12.98 10.95 -3.41
CA PRO A 211 13.86 11.59 -2.43
C PRO A 211 13.11 12.18 -1.22
#